data_AF-A0AAU7AZ89-F1
#
_entry.id   AF-A0AAU7AZ89-F1
#
_cell.length_a   1.000
_cell.length_b   1.000
_cell.length_c   1.000
_cell.angle_alpha   90.00
_cell.angle_beta   90.00
_cell.angle_gamma   90.00
#
_symmetry.space_group_name_H-M   'P 1'
#
loop_
_entity.id
_entity.type
_entity.pdbx_description
1 polymer ?
#
loop_
_entity_poly.entity_id
_entity_poly.type
_entity_poly.pdbx_seq_one_letter_code
_entity_poly.pdbx_strand_id
1 'polypeptide(L)'
;MSEAENPARRSPDHVVTVDDVRKLMGASTPHFALQIRGRIARLIRGLAADDPARLLGEHEIARLTALGFSGEVRGTAHEPAIRPLASVDDVAAAEAAAHAGPGH
;
A
#
# COMPACT_ATOMS: atom_id res chain seq x y z
N MET A 1 3.61 -15.88 -17.65
CA MET A 1 4.64 -15.74 -16.61
C MET A 1 5.36 -14.43 -16.89
N SER A 2 5.32 -13.44 -16.00
CA SER A 2 5.88 -12.10 -16.25
C SER A 2 7.35 -12.01 -15.84
N GLU A 3 8.20 -11.61 -16.77
CA GLU A 3 9.67 -11.50 -16.69
C GLU A 3 10.17 -10.30 -15.85
N ALA A 4 9.60 -10.03 -14.67
CA ALA A 4 9.99 -8.88 -13.84
C ALA A 4 10.70 -9.26 -12.52
N GLU A 5 11.28 -10.46 -12.46
CA GLU A 5 12.19 -10.85 -11.37
C GLU A 5 13.59 -11.04 -11.92
N ASN A 6 14.39 -9.97 -11.89
CA ASN A 6 15.80 -10.05 -12.27
C ASN A 6 16.58 -10.82 -11.18
N PRO A 7 17.02 -12.07 -11.44
CA PRO A 7 17.65 -12.93 -10.44
C PRO A 7 19.02 -12.42 -9.97
N ALA A 8 19.66 -11.51 -10.72
CA ALA A 8 20.98 -10.99 -10.40
C ALA A 8 21.03 -10.19 -9.08
N ARG A 9 19.93 -9.58 -8.64
CA ARG A 9 19.89 -8.84 -7.35
C ARG A 9 19.94 -9.74 -6.12
N ARG A 10 19.75 -11.05 -6.28
CA ARG A 10 19.87 -12.04 -5.20
C ARG A 10 21.26 -12.66 -5.13
N SER A 11 22.17 -12.33 -6.05
CA SER A 11 23.55 -12.79 -5.98
C SER A 11 24.22 -12.21 -4.73
N PRO A 12 24.93 -13.02 -3.94
CA PRO A 12 25.60 -12.57 -2.71
C PRO A 12 26.70 -11.52 -2.95
N ASP A 13 27.11 -11.33 -4.21
CA ASP A 13 28.12 -10.36 -4.66
C ASP A 13 27.51 -8.99 -5.09
N HIS A 14 26.17 -8.90 -5.20
CA HIS A 14 25.51 -7.66 -5.63
C HIS A 14 25.40 -6.68 -4.46
N VAL A 15 26.14 -5.57 -4.55
CA VAL A 15 25.99 -4.45 -3.63
C VAL A 15 24.64 -3.78 -3.89
N VAL A 16 23.76 -3.83 -2.90
CA VAL A 16 22.46 -3.17 -2.98
C VAL A 16 22.66 -1.66 -3.06
N THR A 17 21.96 -1.03 -4.00
CA THR A 17 22.04 0.42 -4.21
C THR A 17 20.69 1.12 -4.00
N VAL A 18 20.74 2.45 -3.90
CA VAL A 18 19.55 3.32 -3.92
C VAL A 18 18.72 3.10 -5.20
N ASP A 19 19.36 2.81 -6.33
CA ASP A 19 18.68 2.55 -7.60
C ASP A 19 17.87 1.24 -7.56
N ASP A 20 18.37 0.21 -6.86
CA ASP A 20 17.63 -1.04 -6.66
C ASP A 20 16.32 -0.81 -5.90
N VAL A 21 16.35 0.07 -4.89
CA VAL A 21 15.15 0.50 -4.15
C VAL A 21 14.21 1.27 -5.08
N ARG A 22 14.71 2.25 -5.84
CA ARG A 22 13.90 3.06 -6.78
C ARG A 22 13.23 2.23 -7.87
N LYS A 23 13.90 1.21 -8.39
CA LYS A 23 13.32 0.28 -9.38
C LYS A 23 12.12 -0.49 -8.84
N LEU A 24 12.07 -0.77 -7.54
CA LEU A 24 10.88 -1.37 -6.91
C LEU A 24 9.73 -0.35 -6.79
N MET A 25 10.05 0.94 -6.67
CA MET A 25 9.07 2.02 -6.53
C MET A 25 8.35 2.37 -7.84
N GLY A 26 9.02 2.22 -8.99
CA GLY A 26 8.46 2.58 -10.31
C GLY A 26 7.15 1.86 -10.68
N ALA A 27 6.78 0.77 -10.01
CA ALA A 27 5.55 0.01 -10.21
C ALA A 27 4.55 0.11 -9.03
N SER A 28 4.74 1.06 -8.12
CA SER A 28 3.94 1.14 -6.88
C SER A 28 2.55 1.73 -7.12
N THR A 29 1.61 0.88 -7.51
CA THR A 29 0.18 1.18 -7.35
C THR A 29 -0.23 0.90 -5.89
N PRO A 30 -1.30 1.53 -5.38
CA PRO A 30 -1.75 1.33 -4.01
C PRO A 30 -2.00 -0.14 -3.64
N HIS A 31 -2.55 -0.92 -4.58
CA HIS A 31 -2.83 -2.34 -4.40
C HIS A 31 -1.58 -3.19 -4.11
N PHE A 32 -0.44 -2.84 -4.71
CA PHE A 32 0.82 -3.57 -4.54
C PHE A 32 1.69 -3.04 -3.39
N ALA A 33 1.25 -1.98 -2.70
CA ALA A 33 2.09 -1.28 -1.74
C ALA A 33 2.63 -2.20 -0.63
N LEU A 34 1.79 -3.07 -0.06
CA LEU A 34 2.20 -4.01 0.99
C LEU A 34 3.14 -5.11 0.46
N GLN A 35 2.98 -5.55 -0.79
CA GLN A 35 3.89 -6.52 -1.40
C GLN A 35 5.27 -5.92 -1.68
N ILE A 36 5.30 -4.68 -2.19
CA ILE A 36 6.54 -3.95 -2.48
C ILE A 36 7.30 -3.66 -1.17
N ARG A 37 6.60 -3.28 -0.10
CA ARG A 37 7.20 -3.12 1.25
C ARG A 37 7.98 -4.36 1.68
N GLY A 38 7.38 -5.54 1.52
CA GLY A 38 8.01 -6.81 1.89
C GLY A 38 9.26 -7.13 1.07
N ARG A 39 9.31 -6.71 -0.21
CA ARG A 39 10.51 -6.84 -1.05
C ARG A 39 11.62 -5.89 -0.61
N ILE A 40 11.30 -4.62 -0.33
CA ILE A 40 12.28 -3.64 0.16
C ILE A 40 12.88 -4.09 1.50
N ALA A 41 12.06 -4.56 2.44
CA ALA A 41 12.52 -5.05 3.74
C ALA A 41 13.51 -6.23 3.63
N ARG A 42 13.39 -7.07 2.60
CA ARG A 42 14.37 -8.14 2.34
C ARG A 42 15.64 -7.59 1.70
N LEU A 43 15.50 -6.64 0.79
CA LEU A 43 16.61 -6.02 0.07
C LEU A 43 17.57 -5.29 1.01
N ILE A 44 17.06 -4.55 2.00
CA ILE A 44 17.88 -3.73 2.90
C ILE A 44 18.38 -4.45 4.16
N ARG A 45 17.94 -5.70 4.42
CA ARG A 45 18.17 -6.41 5.69
C ARG A 45 19.65 -6.56 6.05
N GLY A 46 20.51 -6.72 5.06
CA GLY A 46 21.95 -6.93 5.24
C GLY A 46 22.78 -5.65 5.27
N LEU A 47 22.17 -4.47 5.16
CA LEU A 47 22.90 -3.21 5.00
C LEU A 47 23.23 -2.56 6.35
N ALA A 48 24.36 -1.87 6.39
CA ALA A 48 24.75 -1.05 7.52
C ALA A 48 23.69 0.03 7.80
N ALA A 49 23.56 0.46 9.05
CA ALA A 49 22.54 1.44 9.45
C ALA A 49 22.69 2.80 8.73
N ASP A 50 23.92 3.17 8.37
CA ASP A 50 24.25 4.43 7.67
C ASP A 50 24.19 4.29 6.14
N ASP A 51 23.89 3.10 5.61
CA ASP A 51 23.84 2.88 4.18
C ASP A 51 22.71 3.69 3.53
N PRO A 52 22.98 4.47 2.47
CA PRO A 52 21.97 5.33 1.86
C PRO A 52 20.79 4.54 1.26
N ALA A 53 21.01 3.31 0.80
CA ALA A 53 19.94 2.45 0.31
C ALA A 53 19.06 1.93 1.46
N ARG A 54 19.63 1.70 2.65
CA ARG A 54 18.87 1.35 3.84
C ARG A 54 17.99 2.51 4.31
N LEU A 55 18.56 3.71 4.44
CA LEU A 55 17.82 4.90 4.87
C LEU A 55 16.62 5.18 3.95
N LEU A 56 16.84 5.13 2.64
CA LEU A 56 15.75 5.28 1.67
C LEU A 56 14.75 4.14 1.77
N GLY A 57 15.21 2.89 1.89
CA GLY A 57 14.34 1.73 1.99
C GLY A 57 13.42 1.77 3.22
N GLU A 58 13.93 2.23 4.37
CA GLU A 58 13.14 2.41 5.59
C GLU A 58 12.07 3.51 5.42
N HIS A 59 12.42 4.63 4.78
CA HIS A 59 11.46 5.69 4.44
C HIS A 59 10.34 5.17 3.51
N GLU A 60 10.69 4.45 2.46
CA GLU A 60 9.71 3.92 1.51
C GLU A 60 8.84 2.82 2.13
N ILE A 61 9.36 2.01 3.05
CA ILE A 61 8.58 1.04 3.82
C ILE A 61 7.46 1.73 4.61
N ALA A 62 7.76 2.86 5.26
CA ALA A 62 6.77 3.63 5.99
C ALA A 62 5.69 4.20 5.04
N ARG A 63 6.13 4.81 3.93
CA ARG A 63 5.23 5.37 2.91
C ARG A 63 4.31 4.31 2.29
N LEU A 64 4.84 3.15 1.91
CA LEU A 64 4.07 2.05 1.32
C LEU A 64 3.12 1.42 2.33
N THR A 65 3.48 1.41 3.62
CA THR A 65 2.57 0.97 4.67
C THR A 65 1.36 1.89 4.73
N ALA A 66 1.57 3.20 4.81
CA ALA A 66 0.47 4.16 4.79
C ALA A 66 -0.39 4.02 3.51
N LEU A 67 0.25 3.95 2.35
CA LEU A 67 -0.43 3.81 1.06
C LEU A 67 -1.30 2.55 0.96
N GLY A 68 -0.84 1.42 1.51
CA GLY A 68 -1.62 0.18 1.53
C GLY A 68 -2.89 0.25 2.40
N PHE A 69 -2.93 1.14 3.38
CA PHE A 69 -4.10 1.37 4.23
C PHE A 69 -4.99 2.51 3.73
N SER A 70 -4.41 3.57 3.17
CA SER A 70 -5.15 4.76 2.70
C SER A 70 -5.58 4.67 1.22
N GLY A 71 -5.04 3.71 0.48
CA GLY A 71 -4.99 3.73 -0.98
C GLY A 71 -6.23 3.22 -1.72
N GLU A 72 -7.27 2.79 -1.01
CA GLU A 72 -8.58 2.54 -1.60
C GLU A 72 -9.56 3.59 -1.10
N VAL A 73 -9.66 4.72 -1.82
CA VAL A 73 -10.94 5.43 -1.83
C VAL A 73 -11.89 4.51 -2.58
N ARG A 74 -12.72 3.78 -1.83
CA ARG A 74 -13.77 2.93 -2.36
C ARG A 74 -14.88 3.82 -2.91
N GLY A 75 -14.67 4.38 -4.10
CA GLY A 75 -15.61 5.27 -4.77
C GLY A 75 -14.91 6.20 -5.74
N THR A 76 -15.52 6.39 -6.91
CA THR A 76 -15.18 7.50 -7.81
C THR A 76 -15.12 8.80 -6.99
N ALA A 77 -14.13 9.66 -7.21
CA ALA A 77 -14.15 11.00 -6.64
C ALA A 77 -15.49 11.65 -7.02
N HIS A 78 -16.21 12.16 -6.03
CA HIS A 78 -17.60 12.60 -6.11
C HIS A 78 -17.90 13.38 -7.41
N GLU A 79 -18.45 12.72 -8.43
CA GLU A 79 -18.98 13.41 -9.60
C GLU A 79 -20.24 14.14 -9.12
N PRO A 80 -20.28 15.48 -9.14
CA PRO A 80 -21.36 16.26 -8.51
C PRO A 80 -22.75 16.00 -9.09
N ALA A 81 -22.85 15.26 -10.20
CA ALA A 81 -24.09 14.97 -10.92
C ALA A 81 -24.71 13.59 -10.61
N ILE A 82 -24.06 12.73 -9.83
CA ILE A 82 -24.58 11.38 -9.52
C ILE A 82 -24.84 11.30 -8.00
N ARG A 83 -26.10 11.03 -7.62
CA ARG A 83 -26.44 10.76 -6.22
C ARG A 83 -25.66 9.52 -5.74
N PRO A 84 -24.87 9.61 -4.66
CA PRO A 84 -24.16 8.45 -4.13
C PRO A 84 -25.13 7.32 -3.78
N LEU A 85 -24.72 6.08 -4.04
CA LEU A 85 -25.40 4.92 -3.49
C LEU A 85 -25.13 4.87 -1.97
N ALA A 86 -26.12 4.44 -1.19
CA ALA A 86 -25.98 4.32 0.25
C ALA A 86 -24.85 3.33 0.60
N SER A 87 -23.97 3.73 1.53
CA SER A 87 -22.96 2.83 2.07
C SER A 87 -23.62 1.75 2.92
N VAL A 88 -23.05 0.54 2.95
CA VAL A 88 -23.57 -0.58 3.75
C VAL A 88 -23.60 -0.27 5.26
N ASP A 89 -22.67 0.58 5.73
CA ASP A 89 -22.66 1.09 7.11
C ASP A 89 -23.80 2.09 7.38
N ASP A 90 -24.24 2.82 6.35
CA ASP A 90 -25.33 3.80 6.43
C ASP A 90 -26.71 3.11 6.45
N VAL A 91 -26.85 2.01 5.68
CA VAL A 91 -28.03 1.15 5.68
C VAL A 91 -28.19 0.45 7.04
N ALA A 92 -27.10 -0.06 7.61
CA ALA A 92 -27.14 -0.70 8.93
C ALA A 92 -27.53 0.29 10.05
N ALA A 93 -27.07 1.53 9.98
CA ALA A 93 -27.46 2.60 10.91
C ALA A 93 -28.94 2.99 10.74
N ALA A 94 -29.45 3.05 9.51
CA ALA A 94 -30.85 3.34 9.22
C ALA A 94 -31.80 2.22 9.66
N GLU A 95 -31.41 0.95 9.49
CA GLU A 95 -32.21 -0.20 9.95
C GLU A 95 -32.22 -0.33 11.48
N ALA A 96 -31.10 -0.04 12.14
CA ALA A 96 -31.03 -0.01 13.61
C ALA A 96 -31.90 1.10 14.23
N ALA A 97 -31.97 2.28 13.58
CA ALA A 97 -32.83 3.38 14.02
C ALA A 97 -34.33 3.07 13.81
N ALA A 98 -34.68 2.32 12.76
CA ALA A 98 -36.06 1.91 12.48
C ALA A 98 -36.60 0.85 13.45
N HIS A 99 -35.73 0.03 14.05
CA HIS A 99 -36.13 -1.00 15.02
C HIS A 99 -36.21 -0.50 16.48
N ALA A 100 -35.87 0.77 16.72
CA ALA A 100 -35.73 1.34 18.06
C ALA A 100 -36.74 2.45 18.38
N GLY A 101 -38.04 2.26 18.07
CA GLY A 101 -39.07 3.14 18.63
C GLY A 101 -40.50 2.65 18.44
N PRO A 102 -41.45 3.11 19.29
CA PRO A 102 -41.45 3.08 20.75
C PRO A 102 -42.46 2.03 21.26
N GLY A 103 -42.16 1.42 22.41
CA GLY A 103 -43.14 0.58 23.11
C GLY A 103 -44.37 1.40 23.53
N HIS A 104 -45.55 0.90 23.18
CA HIS A 104 -46.82 1.22 23.84
C HIS A 104 -47.16 0.05 24.77
#